data_AF-A0A3L8AG82-F1
#
_entry.id   AF-A0A3L8AG82-F1
#
_cell.length_a   1.000
_cell.length_b   1.000
_cell.length_c   1.000
_cell.angle_alpha   90.00
_cell.angle_beta   90.00
_cell.angle_gamma   90.00
#
_symmetry.space_group_name_H-M   'P 1'
#
loop_
_entity.id
_entity.type
_entity.pdbx_description
1 polymer ?
#
loop_
_entity_poly.entity_id
_entity_poly.type
_entity_poly.pdbx_seq_one_letter_code
_entity_poly.pdbx_strand_id
1 'polypeptide(L)'
;MKHRLSILLLLVSYVTLACGQIVFPSPNQVEMKKGKLTLRKNISMYTADTTAFYISLLRSEVLRDASVKWQSKASAAHICWTNDPSLPPEGYKISINPKQMTITASGERGFIYAVQTLRQWVSGPAGKLTFACADITDSPRMQWRCFLLDSGRQYQRISTIKKYIDMASLLKMNYFHWHLTEGLGWRIEIKRYPRLAQVGGSVGKAEEQQGFYTQEEIREVINYASQRNITIVPEIDMPGHAEAALSAHPELGCFGLPVEVPQQGFTQNIFCAGKDEVLTFLKNVLDEVCELFPYPYIHLGGDEAPKGNWNKCEDCQKRIAALNLKDSHDLQLWFSAQMANHLKQKGRKAIFWGDVVYQDGYPLPDNTVIQWWNYRGHKDLALRNALKHNYPVICSSNYYTYLNFPLTPWRGYAKERTFDLKDLYLDNPSNKACNEKNPLILGMSCALWTDDVVTERMIDQRLFPRIIGLAEQMWHQGEPLDFTRFYKQVLQKKEWFEQQGYKFGPALKSEVPQDYKWD
;
A
#
# COMPACT_ATOMS: atom_id res chain seq x y z
N MET A 1 53.25 -19.68 -8.41
CA MET A 1 52.03 -18.85 -8.20
C MET A 1 51.00 -19.00 -9.35
N LYS A 2 50.56 -20.22 -9.72
CA LYS A 2 49.59 -20.43 -10.83
C LYS A 2 48.30 -21.17 -10.44
N HIS A 3 48.03 -21.38 -9.14
CA HIS A 3 46.82 -22.09 -8.67
C HIS A 3 45.89 -21.29 -7.74
N ARG A 4 46.06 -19.96 -7.63
CA ARG A 4 45.18 -19.12 -6.80
C ARG A 4 44.17 -18.26 -7.57
N LEU A 5 44.22 -18.21 -8.90
CA LEU A 5 43.30 -17.38 -9.70
C LEU A 5 42.00 -18.10 -10.09
N SER A 6 41.97 -19.44 -10.11
CA SER A 6 40.79 -20.21 -10.53
C SER A 6 39.72 -20.34 -9.44
N ILE A 7 40.08 -20.14 -8.16
CA ILE A 7 39.15 -20.22 -7.02
C ILE A 7 38.33 -18.94 -6.88
N LEU A 8 38.88 -17.77 -7.25
CA LEU A 8 38.19 -16.49 -7.16
C LEU A 8 37.08 -16.33 -8.22
N LEU A 9 37.33 -16.80 -9.46
CA LEU A 9 36.33 -16.79 -10.54
C LEU A 9 35.19 -17.80 -10.32
N LEU A 10 35.47 -18.95 -9.68
CA LEU A 10 34.43 -19.90 -9.31
C LEU A 10 33.53 -19.36 -8.19
N LEU A 11 34.08 -18.68 -7.18
CA LEU A 11 33.31 -18.07 -6.10
C LEU A 11 32.39 -16.93 -6.58
N VAL A 12 32.85 -16.09 -7.51
CA VAL A 12 32.00 -15.04 -8.12
C VAL A 12 30.85 -15.65 -8.96
N SER A 13 31.10 -16.76 -9.66
CA SER A 13 30.04 -17.47 -10.40
C SER A 13 29.01 -18.17 -9.48
N TYR A 14 29.43 -18.68 -8.33
CA TYR A 14 28.51 -19.31 -7.36
C TYR A 14 27.66 -18.30 -6.59
N VAL A 15 28.21 -17.14 -6.25
CA VAL A 15 27.46 -16.06 -5.56
C VAL A 15 26.38 -15.47 -6.48
N THR A 16 26.68 -15.31 -7.78
CA THR A 16 25.70 -14.86 -8.78
C THR A 16 24.63 -15.92 -9.08
N LEU A 17 24.95 -17.23 -9.01
CA LEU A 17 23.99 -18.32 -9.19
C LEU A 17 23.04 -18.50 -7.99
N ALA A 18 23.48 -18.22 -6.76
CA ALA A 18 22.67 -18.38 -5.55
C ALA A 18 21.66 -17.23 -5.31
N CYS A 19 21.94 -16.02 -5.81
CA CYS A 19 21.06 -14.86 -5.60
C CYS A 19 19.84 -14.83 -6.54
N GLY A 20 19.91 -15.51 -7.70
CA GLY A 20 18.80 -15.60 -8.67
C GLY A 20 17.63 -16.50 -8.23
N GLN A 21 17.70 -17.15 -7.06
CA GLN A 21 16.70 -18.11 -6.57
C GLN A 21 15.94 -17.64 -5.33
N ILE A 22 16.29 -16.46 -4.82
CA ILE A 22 15.56 -15.80 -3.74
C ILE A 22 14.48 -14.93 -4.39
N VAL A 23 13.26 -14.98 -3.88
CA VAL A 23 12.15 -14.15 -4.35
C VAL A 23 11.47 -13.60 -3.12
N PHE A 24 11.21 -12.29 -3.10
CA PHE A 24 10.44 -11.63 -2.07
C PHE A 24 9.11 -11.10 -2.62
N PRO A 25 8.00 -11.29 -1.89
CA PRO A 25 7.86 -12.25 -0.80
C PRO A 25 8.09 -13.70 -1.28
N SER A 26 8.48 -14.57 -0.34
CA SER A 26 8.81 -15.98 -0.59
C SER A 26 7.62 -16.73 -1.20
N PRO A 27 7.80 -17.41 -2.34
CA PRO A 27 6.76 -18.29 -2.87
C PRO A 27 6.43 -19.41 -1.87
N ASN A 28 5.17 -19.81 -1.79
CA ASN A 28 4.74 -20.85 -0.85
C ASN A 28 5.43 -22.20 -1.07
N GLN A 29 5.68 -22.57 -2.34
CA GLN A 29 6.39 -23.79 -2.68
C GLN A 29 7.33 -23.57 -3.87
N VAL A 30 8.58 -23.99 -3.70
CA VAL A 30 9.61 -24.01 -4.75
C VAL A 30 10.31 -25.36 -4.73
N GLU A 31 10.22 -26.11 -5.82
CA GLU A 31 10.97 -27.35 -6.02
C GLU A 31 12.02 -27.15 -7.10
N MET A 32 13.28 -27.02 -6.71
CA MET A 32 14.39 -26.85 -7.65
C MET A 32 14.60 -28.12 -8.49
N LYS A 33 14.74 -27.94 -9.81
CA LYS A 33 15.04 -29.02 -10.76
C LYS A 33 16.44 -28.83 -11.34
N LYS A 34 17.00 -29.89 -11.90
CA LYS A 34 18.34 -29.84 -12.51
C LYS A 34 18.30 -29.04 -13.82
N GLY A 35 19.31 -28.19 -14.00
CA GLY A 35 19.55 -27.45 -15.25
C GLY A 35 19.01 -26.02 -15.23
N LYS A 36 18.99 -25.42 -16.42
CA LYS A 36 18.50 -24.05 -16.63
C LYS A 36 17.86 -23.93 -18.00
N LEU A 37 16.79 -23.14 -18.10
CA LEU A 37 16.28 -22.64 -19.37
C LEU A 37 17.14 -21.44 -19.79
N THR A 38 17.63 -21.44 -21.03
CA THR A 38 18.39 -20.31 -21.58
C THR A 38 17.63 -19.71 -22.76
N LEU A 39 17.19 -18.47 -22.61
CA LEU A 39 16.48 -17.73 -23.65
C LEU A 39 17.45 -16.72 -24.31
N ARG A 40 17.50 -16.76 -25.64
CA ARG A 40 18.31 -15.83 -26.46
C ARG A 40 17.41 -14.77 -27.08
N LYS A 41 17.99 -13.89 -27.93
CA LYS A 41 17.29 -12.74 -28.53
C LYS A 41 15.95 -13.02 -29.22
N ASN A 42 15.68 -14.24 -29.67
CA ASN A 42 14.41 -14.62 -30.31
C ASN A 42 13.68 -15.63 -29.44
N ILE A 43 12.68 -15.17 -28.70
CA ILE A 43 11.92 -15.97 -27.74
C ILE A 43 10.56 -16.30 -28.36
N SER A 44 10.25 -17.59 -28.51
CA SER A 44 8.92 -18.01 -28.91
C SER A 44 7.97 -18.07 -27.72
N MET A 45 6.75 -17.54 -27.86
CA MET A 45 5.74 -17.51 -26.81
C MET A 45 4.39 -18.04 -27.31
N TYR A 46 3.59 -18.59 -26.40
CA TYR A 46 2.21 -19.02 -26.64
C TYR A 46 1.31 -18.50 -25.50
N THR A 47 0.19 -17.89 -25.84
CA THR A 47 -0.88 -17.45 -24.93
C THR A 47 -2.21 -17.43 -25.68
N ALA A 48 -3.33 -17.52 -24.96
CA ALA A 48 -4.65 -17.34 -25.54
C ALA A 48 -4.94 -15.88 -25.92
N ASP A 49 -4.36 -14.92 -25.20
CA ASP A 49 -4.50 -13.48 -25.46
C ASP A 49 -3.13 -12.80 -25.48
N THR A 50 -2.72 -12.34 -26.68
CA THR A 50 -1.43 -11.67 -26.90
C THR A 50 -1.45 -10.19 -26.50
N THR A 51 -2.63 -9.63 -26.25
CA THR A 51 -2.85 -8.21 -25.89
C THR A 51 -2.91 -7.98 -24.39
N ALA A 52 -3.05 -9.04 -23.60
CA ALA A 52 -3.12 -8.96 -22.16
C ALA A 52 -1.90 -8.27 -21.53
N PHE A 53 -2.14 -7.40 -20.55
CA PHE A 53 -1.09 -6.51 -20.04
C PHE A 53 0.08 -7.26 -19.37
N TYR A 54 -0.16 -8.41 -18.73
CA TYR A 54 0.91 -9.20 -18.12
C TYR A 54 1.98 -9.64 -19.14
N ILE A 55 1.63 -9.74 -20.44
CA ILE A 55 2.60 -9.96 -21.52
C ILE A 55 3.48 -8.73 -21.70
N SER A 56 2.91 -7.53 -21.71
CA SER A 56 3.66 -6.28 -21.79
C SER A 56 4.60 -6.13 -20.59
N LEU A 57 4.12 -6.44 -19.39
CA LEU A 57 4.92 -6.42 -18.16
C LEU A 57 6.07 -7.44 -18.22
N LEU A 58 5.82 -8.68 -18.67
CA LEU A 58 6.90 -9.65 -18.86
C LEU A 58 7.95 -9.10 -19.83
N ARG A 59 7.51 -8.49 -20.93
CA ARG A 59 8.42 -7.95 -21.95
C ARG A 59 9.30 -6.83 -21.40
N SER A 60 8.70 -5.83 -20.74
CA SER A 60 9.46 -4.69 -20.20
C SER A 60 10.38 -5.11 -19.05
N GLU A 61 9.88 -5.92 -18.12
CA GLU A 61 10.56 -6.15 -16.84
C GLU A 61 11.43 -7.40 -16.81
N VAL A 62 11.17 -8.39 -17.66
CA VAL A 62 11.86 -9.70 -17.62
C VAL A 62 12.64 -9.94 -18.91
N LEU A 63 11.97 -9.82 -20.06
CA LEU A 63 12.59 -10.14 -21.35
C LEU A 63 13.49 -9.04 -21.91
N ARG A 64 13.32 -7.79 -21.42
CA ARG A 64 14.10 -6.63 -21.84
C ARG A 64 14.03 -6.48 -23.37
N ASP A 65 15.17 -6.35 -24.03
CA ASP A 65 15.28 -6.14 -25.48
C ASP A 65 15.07 -7.41 -26.34
N ALA A 66 14.61 -8.53 -25.76
CA ALA A 66 14.38 -9.74 -26.53
C ALA A 66 13.15 -9.62 -27.43
N SER A 67 13.30 -10.07 -28.69
CA SER A 67 12.18 -10.16 -29.63
C SER A 67 11.30 -11.37 -29.30
N VAL A 68 9.99 -11.18 -29.44
CA VAL A 68 8.98 -12.20 -29.17
C VAL A 68 8.35 -12.67 -30.49
N LYS A 69 8.32 -13.98 -30.70
CA LYS A 69 7.59 -14.61 -31.81
C LYS A 69 6.44 -15.47 -31.27
N TRP A 70 5.22 -15.17 -31.69
CA TRP A 70 4.07 -15.95 -31.29
C TRP A 70 4.01 -17.29 -32.02
N GLN A 71 3.65 -18.34 -31.30
CA GLN A 71 3.43 -19.69 -31.81
C GLN A 71 1.95 -20.05 -31.72
N SER A 72 1.48 -20.87 -32.66
CA SER A 72 0.10 -21.40 -32.64
C SER A 72 -0.08 -22.61 -31.73
N LYS A 73 1.02 -23.26 -31.32
CA LYS A 73 1.01 -24.43 -30.43
C LYS A 73 1.95 -24.21 -29.25
N ALA A 74 1.46 -24.50 -28.04
CA ALA A 74 2.24 -24.41 -26.82
C ALA A 74 3.54 -25.23 -26.90
N SER A 75 3.52 -26.44 -27.47
CA SER A 75 4.69 -27.31 -27.58
C SER A 75 5.85 -26.75 -28.42
N ALA A 76 5.60 -25.71 -29.24
CA ALA A 76 6.63 -25.04 -30.06
C ALA A 76 7.17 -23.74 -29.43
N ALA A 77 6.62 -23.30 -28.29
CA ALA A 77 7.01 -22.07 -27.62
C ALA A 77 8.03 -22.32 -26.50
N HIS A 78 8.91 -21.35 -26.25
CA HIS A 78 9.78 -21.35 -25.08
C HIS A 78 9.02 -20.97 -23.80
N ILE A 79 8.05 -20.06 -23.90
CA ILE A 79 7.21 -19.64 -22.77
C ILE A 79 5.73 -19.84 -23.12
N CYS A 80 5.01 -20.57 -22.28
CA CYS A 80 3.58 -20.84 -22.46
C CYS A 80 2.77 -20.25 -21.31
N TRP A 81 1.65 -19.61 -21.63
CA TRP A 81 0.69 -19.08 -20.68
C TRP A 81 -0.61 -19.86 -20.80
N THR A 82 -1.12 -20.35 -19.67
CA THR A 82 -2.30 -21.21 -19.62
C THR A 82 -3.19 -20.83 -18.44
N ASN A 83 -4.49 -20.72 -18.67
CA ASN A 83 -5.44 -20.43 -17.60
C ASN A 83 -5.85 -21.73 -16.91
N ASP A 84 -5.85 -21.74 -15.58
CA ASP A 84 -6.34 -22.84 -14.75
C ASP A 84 -7.21 -22.26 -13.63
N PRO A 85 -8.54 -22.20 -13.83
CA PRO A 85 -9.45 -21.64 -12.85
C PRO A 85 -9.57 -22.47 -11.56
N SER A 86 -8.95 -23.67 -11.48
CA SER A 86 -8.92 -24.45 -10.25
C SER A 86 -7.89 -23.96 -9.22
N LEU A 87 -6.96 -23.09 -9.64
CA LEU A 87 -6.01 -22.45 -8.73
C LEU A 87 -6.73 -21.43 -7.81
N PRO A 88 -6.22 -21.20 -6.59
CA PRO A 88 -6.75 -20.15 -5.71
C PRO A 88 -6.77 -18.77 -6.40
N PRO A 89 -7.65 -17.84 -5.98
CA PRO A 89 -7.63 -16.46 -6.45
C PRO A 89 -6.22 -15.86 -6.34
N GLU A 90 -5.78 -15.17 -7.40
CA GLU A 90 -4.43 -14.60 -7.51
C GLU A 90 -3.27 -15.63 -7.49
N GLY A 91 -3.59 -16.92 -7.47
CA GLY A 91 -2.62 -18.02 -7.48
C GLY A 91 -2.05 -18.32 -8.86
N TYR A 92 -0.83 -18.83 -8.87
CA TYR A 92 -0.11 -19.21 -10.08
C TYR A 92 0.86 -20.37 -9.86
N LYS A 93 1.25 -21.00 -10.96
CA LYS A 93 2.30 -22.02 -11.07
C LYS A 93 3.28 -21.64 -12.16
N ILE A 94 4.57 -21.89 -11.93
CA ILE A 94 5.64 -21.73 -12.94
C ILE A 94 6.42 -23.04 -12.98
N SER A 95 6.40 -23.72 -14.12
CA SER A 95 7.22 -24.91 -14.36
C SER A 95 8.31 -24.59 -15.38
N ILE A 96 9.56 -24.75 -14.99
CA ILE A 96 10.74 -24.40 -15.80
C ILE A 96 11.59 -25.66 -16.00
N ASN A 97 11.74 -26.08 -17.25
CA ASN A 97 12.65 -27.14 -17.65
C ASN A 97 13.66 -26.61 -18.69
N PRO A 98 14.70 -27.39 -19.07
CA PRO A 98 15.74 -26.88 -19.98
C PRO A 98 15.25 -26.44 -21.37
N LYS A 99 14.06 -26.84 -21.80
CA LYS A 99 13.48 -26.54 -23.12
C LYS A 99 12.37 -25.49 -23.08
N GLN A 100 11.58 -25.44 -22.01
CA GLN A 100 10.36 -24.64 -21.94
C GLN A 100 10.04 -24.18 -20.52
N MET A 101 9.37 -23.03 -20.42
CA MET A 101 8.70 -22.51 -19.24
C MET A 101 7.19 -22.49 -19.47
N THR A 102 6.42 -23.01 -18.52
CA THR A 102 4.96 -22.95 -18.53
C THR A 102 4.49 -22.18 -17.31
N ILE A 103 3.65 -21.18 -17.53
CA ILE A 103 3.05 -20.33 -16.52
C ILE A 103 1.55 -20.60 -16.54
N THR A 104 1.00 -20.94 -15.38
CA THR A 104 -0.40 -21.26 -15.20
C THR A 104 -0.98 -20.42 -14.09
N ALA A 105 -2.16 -19.81 -14.26
CA ALA A 105 -2.76 -18.96 -13.23
C ALA A 105 -4.28 -19.07 -13.21
N SER A 106 -4.91 -18.71 -12.08
CA SER A 106 -6.38 -18.63 -11.97
C SER A 106 -7.01 -17.49 -12.76
N GLY A 107 -6.19 -16.52 -13.18
CA GLY A 107 -6.57 -15.38 -13.99
C GLY A 107 -5.43 -14.35 -14.09
N GLU A 108 -5.75 -13.17 -14.62
CA GLU A 108 -4.76 -12.12 -14.89
C GLU A 108 -3.93 -11.70 -13.67
N ARG A 109 -4.57 -11.60 -12.49
CA ARG A 109 -3.90 -11.23 -11.23
C ARG A 109 -2.75 -12.21 -10.89
N GLY A 110 -3.01 -13.52 -11.05
CA GLY A 110 -2.01 -14.55 -10.84
C GLY A 110 -0.88 -14.51 -11.88
N PHE A 111 -1.20 -14.20 -13.15
CA PHE A 111 -0.16 -14.00 -14.17
C PHE A 111 0.74 -12.80 -13.87
N ILE A 112 0.18 -11.69 -13.40
CA ILE A 112 0.97 -10.51 -12.99
C ILE A 112 1.94 -10.90 -11.87
N TYR A 113 1.47 -11.63 -10.83
CA TYR A 113 2.37 -12.08 -9.77
C TYR A 113 3.39 -13.12 -10.21
N ALA A 114 3.06 -13.99 -11.17
CA ALA A 114 4.04 -14.86 -11.81
C ALA A 114 5.16 -14.04 -12.49
N VAL A 115 4.81 -12.94 -13.18
CA VAL A 115 5.80 -12.02 -13.75
C VAL A 115 6.68 -11.41 -12.66
N GLN A 116 6.11 -10.98 -11.53
CA GLN A 116 6.89 -10.42 -10.42
C GLN A 116 7.90 -11.43 -9.84
N THR A 117 7.53 -12.71 -9.77
CA THR A 117 8.46 -13.80 -9.42
C THR A 117 9.54 -13.97 -10.48
N LEU A 118 9.19 -13.95 -11.77
CA LEU A 118 10.16 -14.07 -12.88
C LEU A 118 11.14 -12.88 -12.95
N ARG A 119 10.70 -11.65 -12.60
CA ARG A 119 11.57 -10.46 -12.48
C ARG A 119 12.72 -10.70 -11.49
N GLN A 120 12.43 -11.44 -10.41
CA GLN A 120 13.41 -11.76 -9.37
C GLN A 120 14.18 -13.06 -9.63
N TRP A 121 13.63 -13.94 -10.49
CA TRP A 121 14.21 -15.24 -10.86
C TRP A 121 15.19 -15.18 -12.04
N VAL A 122 15.00 -14.19 -12.93
CA VAL A 122 15.82 -14.06 -14.14
C VAL A 122 17.26 -13.67 -13.80
N SER A 123 18.20 -14.37 -14.42
CA SER A 123 19.63 -14.11 -14.31
C SER A 123 20.27 -13.96 -15.69
N GLY A 124 21.41 -13.28 -15.75
CA GLY A 124 22.19 -13.11 -16.97
C GLY A 124 21.95 -11.78 -17.70
N PRO A 125 22.85 -11.43 -18.63
CA PRO A 125 22.80 -10.16 -19.34
C PRO A 125 21.67 -10.12 -20.37
N ALA A 126 21.33 -8.91 -20.83
CA ALA A 126 20.43 -8.71 -21.96
C ALA A 126 20.89 -9.55 -23.18
N GLY A 127 19.93 -10.16 -23.89
CA GLY A 127 20.19 -11.05 -25.03
C GLY A 127 20.59 -12.49 -24.68
N LYS A 128 20.86 -12.81 -23.40
CA LYS A 128 21.05 -14.19 -22.90
C LYS A 128 20.51 -14.32 -21.48
N LEU A 129 19.19 -14.49 -21.39
CA LEU A 129 18.48 -14.67 -20.13
C LEU A 129 18.54 -16.14 -19.71
N THR A 130 18.64 -16.36 -18.41
CA THR A 130 18.69 -17.70 -17.82
C THR A 130 17.73 -17.79 -16.66
N PHE A 131 17.05 -18.92 -16.55
CA PHE A 131 16.14 -19.24 -15.47
C PHE A 131 16.54 -20.61 -14.92
N ALA A 132 16.81 -20.70 -13.62
CA ALA A 132 17.03 -22.00 -12.99
C ALA A 132 15.77 -22.86 -13.13
N CYS A 133 15.93 -24.14 -13.49
CA CYS A 133 14.79 -25.04 -13.59
C CYS A 133 14.15 -25.24 -12.22
N ALA A 134 12.83 -25.12 -12.13
CA ALA A 134 12.07 -25.25 -10.90
C ALA A 134 10.58 -25.44 -11.20
N ASP A 135 9.87 -26.04 -10.26
CA ASP A 135 8.41 -25.94 -10.17
C ASP A 135 8.06 -25.02 -9.00
N ILE A 136 7.32 -23.95 -9.28
CA ILE A 136 6.88 -22.95 -8.30
C ILE A 136 5.36 -23.02 -8.23
N THR A 137 4.79 -23.12 -7.04
CA THR A 137 3.35 -22.99 -6.81
C THR A 137 3.14 -21.95 -5.72
N ASP A 138 2.29 -20.95 -5.99
CA ASP A 138 2.21 -19.78 -5.14
C ASP A 138 0.84 -19.11 -5.16
N SER A 139 0.46 -18.50 -4.03
CA SER A 139 -0.79 -17.73 -3.86
C SER A 139 -0.72 -16.89 -2.58
N PRO A 140 -1.44 -15.77 -2.48
CA PRO A 140 -1.36 -14.90 -1.31
C PRO A 140 -1.97 -15.54 -0.06
N ARG A 141 -1.38 -15.28 1.11
CA ARG A 141 -1.93 -15.68 2.41
C ARG A 141 -3.23 -14.95 2.79
N MET A 142 -3.32 -13.67 2.46
CA MET A 142 -4.46 -12.81 2.82
C MET A 142 -4.98 -12.06 1.60
N GLN A 143 -6.25 -11.67 1.62
CA GLN A 143 -6.90 -11.02 0.50
C GLN A 143 -6.57 -9.52 0.40
N TRP A 144 -6.32 -8.85 1.53
CA TRP A 144 -5.96 -7.44 1.58
C TRP A 144 -4.47 -7.26 1.88
N ARG A 145 -3.72 -6.72 0.93
CA ARG A 145 -2.27 -6.46 1.04
C ARG A 145 -2.01 -5.05 0.50
N CYS A 146 -1.78 -4.10 1.39
CA CYS A 146 -1.85 -2.69 1.05
C CYS A 146 -0.63 -1.88 1.49
N PHE A 147 -0.21 -0.95 0.63
CA PHE A 147 0.72 0.13 0.98
C PHE A 147 -0.01 1.47 0.96
N LEU A 148 0.07 2.23 2.05
CA LEU A 148 -0.45 3.59 2.20
C LEU A 148 0.70 4.60 2.01
N LEU A 149 0.48 5.59 1.14
CA LEU A 149 1.34 6.76 1.03
C LEU A 149 0.56 8.04 1.39
N ASP A 150 1.10 8.79 2.34
CA ASP A 150 0.61 10.12 2.71
C ASP A 150 1.03 11.16 1.67
N SER A 151 0.06 11.54 0.83
CA SER A 151 0.18 12.69 -0.07
C SER A 151 -0.47 13.95 0.51
N GLY A 152 -1.16 13.85 1.65
CA GLY A 152 -1.80 14.96 2.33
C GLY A 152 -0.79 15.97 2.85
N ARG A 153 0.13 15.53 3.72
CA ARG A 153 1.16 16.41 4.33
C ARG A 153 2.27 16.80 3.34
N GLN A 154 2.59 15.94 2.37
CA GLN A 154 3.62 16.15 1.35
C GLN A 154 3.10 15.81 -0.03
N TYR A 155 3.33 16.67 -1.02
CA TYR A 155 3.02 16.39 -2.41
C TYR A 155 4.16 15.60 -3.06
N GLN A 156 3.84 14.42 -3.60
CA GLN A 156 4.76 13.67 -4.45
C GLN A 156 4.33 13.74 -5.91
N ARG A 157 5.28 13.91 -6.81
CA ARG A 157 5.06 13.93 -8.27
C ARG A 157 4.46 12.61 -8.76
N ILE A 158 3.73 12.65 -9.87
CA ILE A 158 3.11 11.47 -10.50
C ILE A 158 4.12 10.33 -10.75
N SER A 159 5.35 10.65 -11.16
CA SER A 159 6.41 9.64 -11.33
C SER A 159 6.72 8.89 -10.03
N THR A 160 6.65 9.57 -8.90
CA THR A 160 6.93 9.03 -7.57
C THR A 160 5.74 8.20 -7.06
N ILE A 161 4.51 8.63 -7.31
CA ILE A 161 3.31 7.82 -7.05
C ILE A 161 3.38 6.50 -7.85
N LYS A 162 3.69 6.58 -9.14
CA LYS A 162 3.87 5.40 -10.01
C LYS A 162 5.00 4.47 -9.53
N LYS A 163 6.11 5.02 -9.04
CA LYS A 163 7.21 4.24 -8.46
C LYS A 163 6.73 3.37 -7.30
N TYR A 164 5.93 3.90 -6.38
CA TYR A 164 5.47 3.12 -5.22
C TYR A 164 4.28 2.19 -5.54
N ILE A 165 3.54 2.46 -6.61
CA ILE A 165 2.61 1.48 -7.19
C ILE A 165 3.37 0.29 -7.80
N ASP A 166 4.48 0.54 -8.52
CA ASP A 166 5.34 -0.54 -9.05
C ASP A 166 5.96 -1.36 -7.90
N MET A 167 6.42 -0.69 -6.85
CA MET A 167 6.90 -1.33 -5.63
C MET A 167 5.85 -2.25 -4.99
N ALA A 168 4.63 -1.75 -4.80
CA ALA A 168 3.53 -2.54 -4.23
C ALA A 168 3.25 -3.79 -5.08
N SER A 169 3.20 -3.63 -6.41
CA SER A 169 3.02 -4.77 -7.33
C SER A 169 4.18 -5.76 -7.27
N LEU A 170 5.43 -5.27 -7.28
CA LEU A 170 6.64 -6.07 -7.18
C LEU A 170 6.67 -6.92 -5.90
N LEU A 171 6.22 -6.35 -4.79
CA LEU A 171 6.07 -7.01 -3.50
C LEU A 171 4.75 -7.77 -3.34
N LYS A 172 4.05 -8.00 -4.46
CA LYS A 172 2.80 -8.77 -4.56
C LYS A 172 1.64 -8.27 -3.68
N MET A 173 1.64 -6.98 -3.37
CA MET A 173 0.46 -6.29 -2.81
C MET A 173 -0.60 -6.10 -3.89
N ASN A 174 -1.83 -5.76 -3.49
CA ASN A 174 -2.95 -5.54 -4.41
C ASN A 174 -3.69 -4.22 -4.18
N TYR A 175 -3.40 -3.48 -3.11
CA TYR A 175 -3.96 -2.17 -2.85
C TYR A 175 -2.87 -1.11 -2.67
N PHE A 176 -3.13 0.07 -3.21
CA PHE A 176 -2.41 1.31 -2.90
C PHE A 176 -3.40 2.27 -2.26
N HIS A 177 -3.21 2.54 -0.98
CA HIS A 177 -4.03 3.48 -0.23
C HIS A 177 -3.41 4.87 -0.39
N TRP A 178 -4.13 5.74 -1.10
CA TRP A 178 -3.68 7.08 -1.40
C TRP A 178 -4.35 8.07 -0.45
N HIS A 179 -3.59 8.50 0.56
CA HIS A 179 -4.06 9.46 1.53
C HIS A 179 -3.94 10.88 0.94
N LEU A 180 -5.06 11.42 0.47
CA LEU A 180 -5.12 12.56 -0.46
C LEU A 180 -5.50 13.90 0.19
N THR A 181 -5.96 13.88 1.43
CA THR A 181 -6.49 15.06 2.11
C THR A 181 -5.99 15.09 3.54
N GLU A 182 -5.59 16.28 3.98
CA GLU A 182 -5.07 16.53 5.32
C GLU A 182 -5.25 18.00 5.69
N GLY A 183 -5.01 18.35 6.95
CA GLY A 183 -4.95 19.73 7.40
C GLY A 183 -3.88 20.53 6.63
N LEU A 184 -2.76 19.89 6.30
CA LEU A 184 -1.65 20.49 5.55
C LEU A 184 -1.81 20.50 4.01
N GLY A 185 -2.84 19.84 3.48
CA GLY A 185 -3.01 19.78 2.04
C GLY A 185 -4.25 19.03 1.57
N TRP A 186 -5.01 19.67 0.68
CA TRP A 186 -6.04 18.99 -0.11
C TRP A 186 -5.51 18.73 -1.52
N ARG A 187 -5.25 17.45 -1.87
CA ARG A 187 -4.51 17.09 -3.09
C ARG A 187 -5.36 16.57 -4.23
N ILE A 188 -6.67 16.39 -4.05
CA ILE A 188 -7.54 15.88 -5.11
C ILE A 188 -8.36 16.99 -5.74
N GLU A 189 -8.31 17.09 -7.06
CA GLU A 189 -9.18 18.01 -7.77
C GLU A 189 -10.66 17.57 -7.73
N ILE A 190 -11.50 18.43 -7.17
CA ILE A 190 -12.96 18.33 -7.21
C ILE A 190 -13.46 19.45 -8.11
N LYS A 191 -13.96 19.12 -9.32
CA LYS A 191 -14.31 20.11 -10.34
C LYS A 191 -15.44 21.03 -9.87
N ARG A 192 -16.38 20.51 -9.06
CA ARG A 192 -17.45 21.31 -8.46
C ARG A 192 -16.94 22.30 -7.41
N TYR A 193 -15.82 22.00 -6.75
CA TYR A 193 -15.23 22.83 -5.70
C TYR A 193 -13.73 23.09 -5.97
N PRO A 194 -13.38 23.86 -7.03
CA PRO A 194 -11.99 24.00 -7.47
C PRO A 194 -11.06 24.57 -6.40
N ARG A 195 -11.59 25.41 -5.50
CA ARG A 195 -10.81 26.04 -4.43
C ARG A 195 -10.24 25.04 -3.44
N LEU A 196 -10.85 23.85 -3.28
CA LEU A 196 -10.28 22.79 -2.43
C LEU A 196 -8.84 22.50 -2.83
N ALA A 197 -8.59 22.27 -4.12
CA ALA A 197 -7.25 22.00 -4.63
C ALA A 197 -6.43 23.28 -4.85
N GLN A 198 -7.04 24.34 -5.42
CA GLN A 198 -6.31 25.58 -5.77
C GLN A 198 -5.81 26.35 -4.53
N VAL A 199 -6.57 26.35 -3.44
CA VAL A 199 -6.19 26.98 -2.17
C VAL A 199 -5.64 25.93 -1.22
N GLY A 200 -6.42 24.87 -0.95
CA GLY A 200 -6.06 23.83 0.01
C GLY A 200 -4.80 23.03 -0.40
N GLY A 201 -4.48 22.92 -1.69
CA GLY A 201 -3.24 22.29 -2.17
C GLY A 201 -1.98 23.14 -1.97
N SER A 202 -2.09 24.37 -1.45
CA SER A 202 -0.97 25.31 -1.29
C SER A 202 -0.87 25.91 0.12
N VAL A 203 -1.59 25.38 1.11
CA VAL A 203 -1.55 25.89 2.49
C VAL A 203 -0.28 25.50 3.24
N GLY A 204 0.31 24.35 2.91
CA GLY A 204 1.60 23.92 3.43
C GLY A 204 2.72 24.85 2.96
N LYS A 205 3.71 25.10 3.82
CA LYS A 205 4.75 26.13 3.59
C LYS A 205 6.16 25.55 3.43
N ALA A 206 6.36 24.28 3.79
CA ALA A 206 7.64 23.62 3.69
C ALA A 206 7.90 23.09 2.27
N GLU A 207 9.13 22.58 2.07
CA GLU A 207 9.55 21.88 0.85
C GLU A 207 8.56 20.77 0.49
N GLU A 208 8.25 20.67 -0.81
CA GLU A 208 7.34 19.66 -1.39
C GLU A 208 5.92 19.65 -0.82
N GLN A 209 5.45 20.70 -0.15
CA GLN A 209 4.08 20.76 0.39
C GLN A 209 3.03 21.43 -0.51
N GLN A 210 3.41 21.98 -1.66
CA GLN A 210 2.48 22.64 -2.58
C GLN A 210 2.23 21.76 -3.81
N GLY A 211 0.97 21.67 -4.23
CA GLY A 211 0.55 20.87 -5.38
C GLY A 211 -0.72 20.08 -5.10
N PHE A 212 -1.34 19.61 -6.17
CA PHE A 212 -2.49 18.71 -6.17
C PHE A 212 -2.48 17.88 -7.46
N TYR A 213 -3.27 16.81 -7.48
CA TYR A 213 -3.47 15.94 -8.62
C TYR A 213 -4.77 16.30 -9.33
N THR A 214 -4.65 16.62 -10.62
CA THR A 214 -5.81 16.80 -11.50
C THR A 214 -6.54 15.47 -11.68
N GLN A 215 -7.83 15.52 -12.03
CA GLN A 215 -8.57 14.30 -12.33
C GLN A 215 -7.96 13.53 -13.52
N GLU A 216 -7.38 14.23 -14.49
CA GLU A 216 -6.68 13.64 -15.62
C GLU A 216 -5.44 12.84 -15.18
N GLU A 217 -4.60 13.41 -14.30
CA GLU A 217 -3.45 12.71 -13.72
C GLU A 217 -3.88 11.53 -12.85
N ILE A 218 -4.97 11.67 -12.08
CA ILE A 218 -5.50 10.56 -11.27
C ILE A 218 -5.97 9.42 -12.18
N ARG A 219 -6.67 9.71 -13.30
CA ARG A 219 -7.06 8.68 -14.28
C ARG A 219 -5.83 7.99 -14.88
N GLU A 220 -4.78 8.74 -15.17
CA GLU A 220 -3.50 8.17 -15.64
C GLU A 220 -2.89 7.22 -14.61
N VAL A 221 -2.87 7.61 -13.34
CA VAL A 221 -2.35 6.79 -12.23
C VAL A 221 -3.21 5.54 -12.00
N ILE A 222 -4.54 5.65 -12.06
CA ILE A 222 -5.47 4.51 -11.96
C ILE A 222 -5.20 3.51 -13.08
N ASN A 223 -5.05 3.98 -14.33
CA ASN A 223 -4.72 3.12 -15.45
C ASN A 223 -3.33 2.46 -15.29
N TYR A 224 -2.35 3.20 -14.77
CA TYR A 224 -1.03 2.65 -14.48
C TYR A 224 -1.04 1.57 -13.38
N ALA A 225 -1.90 1.76 -12.37
CA ALA A 225 -2.07 0.83 -11.25
C ALA A 225 -2.81 -0.45 -11.64
N SER A 226 -3.89 -0.34 -12.43
CA SER A 226 -4.67 -1.50 -12.87
C SER A 226 -3.83 -2.50 -13.67
N GLN A 227 -2.97 -1.97 -14.54
CA GLN A 227 -1.94 -2.68 -15.28
C GLN A 227 -0.98 -3.48 -14.37
N ARG A 228 -0.80 -3.05 -13.13
CA ARG A 228 0.09 -3.68 -12.14
C ARG A 228 -0.66 -4.49 -11.09
N ASN A 229 -1.93 -4.81 -11.33
CA ASN A 229 -2.80 -5.47 -10.36
C ASN A 229 -2.96 -4.70 -9.04
N ILE A 230 -2.85 -3.37 -9.09
CA ILE A 230 -3.02 -2.50 -7.93
C ILE A 230 -4.35 -1.77 -8.06
N THR A 231 -5.18 -1.94 -7.03
CA THR A 231 -6.41 -1.18 -6.82
C THR A 231 -6.09 0.03 -5.96
N ILE A 232 -6.50 1.22 -6.40
CA ILE A 232 -6.29 2.45 -5.62
C ILE A 232 -7.47 2.66 -4.68
N VAL A 233 -7.16 2.92 -3.41
CA VAL A 233 -8.14 3.30 -2.38
C VAL A 233 -7.89 4.75 -2.02
N PRO A 234 -8.74 5.71 -2.45
CA PRO A 234 -8.58 7.10 -2.06
C PRO A 234 -9.04 7.31 -0.61
N GLU A 235 -8.33 8.16 0.12
CA GLU A 235 -8.78 8.68 1.42
C GLU A 235 -9.23 10.13 1.30
N ILE A 236 -10.45 10.39 1.79
CA ILE A 236 -11.00 11.73 1.97
C ILE A 236 -11.37 11.85 3.45
N ASP A 237 -10.50 12.49 4.21
CA ASP A 237 -10.66 12.60 5.65
C ASP A 237 -11.83 13.49 6.03
N MET A 238 -12.62 12.97 6.97
CA MET A 238 -13.73 13.67 7.58
C MET A 238 -14.14 13.03 8.92
N PRO A 239 -14.65 13.81 9.89
CA PRO A 239 -14.77 15.27 9.87
C PRO A 239 -13.45 15.99 10.20
N GLY A 240 -12.45 15.28 10.73
CA GLY A 240 -11.11 15.77 11.08
C GLY A 240 -10.25 16.11 9.86
N HIS A 241 -9.01 16.54 10.12
CA HIS A 241 -7.99 16.86 9.08
C HIS A 241 -8.51 17.77 7.96
N ALA A 242 -9.34 18.75 8.34
CA ALA A 242 -10.13 19.56 7.42
C ALA A 242 -9.53 20.95 7.16
N GLU A 243 -8.43 21.32 7.80
CA GLU A 243 -7.91 22.69 7.82
C GLU A 243 -7.61 23.25 6.41
N ALA A 244 -7.09 22.42 5.50
CA ALA A 244 -6.89 22.81 4.10
C ALA A 244 -8.22 23.11 3.38
N ALA A 245 -9.23 22.27 3.61
CA ALA A 245 -10.57 22.47 3.05
C ALA A 245 -11.25 23.70 3.66
N LEU A 246 -11.12 23.92 4.97
CA LEU A 246 -11.66 25.08 5.67
C LEU A 246 -10.93 26.38 5.29
N SER A 247 -9.66 26.32 4.91
CA SER A 247 -8.94 27.47 4.34
C SER A 247 -9.49 27.87 2.97
N ALA A 248 -9.93 26.89 2.18
CA ALA A 248 -10.61 27.14 0.91
C ALA A 248 -12.07 27.59 1.11
N HIS A 249 -12.76 27.00 2.07
CA HIS A 249 -14.20 27.14 2.33
C HIS A 249 -14.48 27.25 3.84
N PRO A 250 -14.24 28.42 4.46
CA PRO A 250 -14.43 28.62 5.91
C PRO A 250 -15.85 28.30 6.39
N GLU A 251 -16.85 28.50 5.53
CA GLU A 251 -18.27 28.25 5.79
C GLU A 251 -18.57 26.79 6.18
N LEU A 252 -17.70 25.84 5.81
CA LEU A 252 -17.85 24.43 6.16
C LEU A 252 -17.50 24.13 7.62
N GLY A 253 -16.83 25.06 8.30
CA GLY A 253 -16.55 25.00 9.72
C GLY A 253 -17.76 25.44 10.56
N CYS A 254 -17.67 25.25 11.88
CA CYS A 254 -18.75 25.62 12.80
C CYS A 254 -19.08 27.12 12.73
N PHE A 255 -18.04 27.96 12.72
CA PHE A 255 -18.17 29.40 12.92
C PHE A 255 -17.93 30.24 11.65
N GLY A 256 -17.60 29.62 10.51
CA GLY A 256 -17.33 30.36 9.28
C GLY A 256 -16.06 31.22 9.32
N LEU A 257 -15.13 30.92 10.24
CA LEU A 257 -13.95 31.74 10.49
C LEU A 257 -12.73 31.22 9.73
N PRO A 258 -11.78 32.10 9.35
CA PRO A 258 -10.48 31.69 8.84
C PRO A 258 -9.79 30.70 9.78
N VAL A 259 -9.14 29.68 9.20
CA VAL A 259 -8.45 28.63 9.94
C VAL A 259 -6.94 28.81 9.82
N GLU A 260 -6.24 28.71 10.94
CA GLU A 260 -4.78 28.58 10.94
C GLU A 260 -4.40 27.12 10.69
N VAL A 261 -3.60 26.87 9.65
CA VAL A 261 -3.16 25.53 9.29
C VAL A 261 -1.98 25.11 10.17
N PRO A 262 -2.11 24.03 10.97
CA PRO A 262 -1.04 23.57 11.84
C PRO A 262 0.13 23.05 11.01
N GLN A 263 1.37 23.26 11.47
CA GLN A 263 2.55 22.62 10.87
C GLN A 263 2.68 21.14 11.29
N GLN A 264 2.05 20.75 12.41
CA GLN A 264 2.04 19.40 12.96
C GLN A 264 0.77 19.13 13.76
N GLY A 265 0.29 17.89 13.73
CA GLY A 265 -0.89 17.45 14.48
C GLY A 265 -2.21 17.95 13.89
N PHE A 266 -3.27 17.89 14.70
CA PHE A 266 -4.64 18.21 14.34
C PHE A 266 -5.21 19.35 15.21
N THR A 267 -6.20 20.08 14.69
CA THR A 267 -6.83 21.18 15.44
C THR A 267 -8.30 20.92 15.78
N GLN A 268 -8.92 21.87 16.49
CA GLN A 268 -10.37 21.85 16.74
C GLN A 268 -11.19 22.21 15.49
N ASN A 269 -10.54 22.68 14.41
CA ASN A 269 -11.20 23.14 13.19
C ASN A 269 -11.49 21.94 12.28
N ILE A 270 -12.66 21.35 12.51
CA ILE A 270 -13.17 20.20 11.77
C ILE A 270 -14.46 20.58 11.02
N PHE A 271 -14.86 19.77 10.03
CA PHE A 271 -16.13 19.97 9.32
C PHE A 271 -17.31 20.00 10.31
N CYS A 272 -18.26 20.92 10.10
CA CYS A 272 -19.42 21.05 10.97
C CYS A 272 -20.49 20.00 10.64
N ALA A 273 -20.63 18.98 11.49
CA ALA A 273 -21.67 17.97 11.35
C ALA A 273 -23.09 18.50 11.67
N GLY A 274 -23.21 19.70 12.23
CA GLY A 274 -24.49 20.33 12.53
C GLY A 274 -25.23 20.87 11.30
N LYS A 275 -24.50 21.20 10.23
CA LYS A 275 -25.01 21.90 9.04
C LYS A 275 -25.32 20.94 7.89
N ASP A 276 -26.53 21.01 7.34
CA ASP A 276 -26.94 20.14 6.23
C ASP A 276 -26.17 20.48 4.93
N GLU A 277 -25.75 21.73 4.77
CA GLU A 277 -24.94 22.19 3.65
C GLU A 277 -23.58 21.51 3.64
N VAL A 278 -23.00 21.23 4.80
CA VAL A 278 -21.71 20.52 4.93
C VAL A 278 -21.85 19.05 4.54
N LEU A 279 -22.93 18.40 4.98
CA LEU A 279 -23.24 17.03 4.54
C LEU A 279 -23.44 16.97 3.02
N THR A 280 -24.16 17.93 2.47
CA THR A 280 -24.40 18.04 1.03
C THR A 280 -23.10 18.28 0.27
N PHE A 281 -22.24 19.17 0.76
CA PHE A 281 -20.92 19.44 0.20
C PHE A 281 -20.07 18.17 0.12
N LEU A 282 -19.94 17.45 1.24
CA LEU A 282 -19.11 16.24 1.29
C LEU A 282 -19.69 15.10 0.46
N LYS A 283 -21.01 14.96 0.39
CA LYS A 283 -21.67 14.01 -0.52
C LYS A 283 -21.34 14.32 -1.99
N ASN A 284 -21.35 15.59 -2.38
CA ASN A 284 -20.96 16.00 -3.73
C ASN A 284 -19.47 15.72 -4.01
N VAL A 285 -18.59 15.91 -3.02
CA VAL A 285 -17.18 15.49 -3.15
C VAL A 285 -17.09 13.98 -3.37
N LEU A 286 -17.80 13.19 -2.56
CA LEU A 286 -17.82 11.73 -2.68
C LEU A 286 -18.46 11.25 -4.00
N ASP A 287 -19.36 12.02 -4.60
CA ASP A 287 -19.90 11.74 -5.93
C ASP A 287 -18.77 11.73 -6.98
N GLU A 288 -17.99 12.82 -7.06
CA GLU A 288 -16.86 12.91 -7.99
C GLU A 288 -15.76 11.89 -7.69
N VAL A 289 -15.48 11.62 -6.41
CA VAL A 289 -14.51 10.58 -6.02
C VAL A 289 -14.98 9.20 -6.46
N CYS A 290 -16.26 8.87 -6.33
CA CYS A 290 -16.79 7.57 -6.79
C CYS A 290 -16.77 7.42 -8.32
N GLU A 291 -16.95 8.52 -9.05
CA GLU A 291 -16.81 8.55 -10.52
C GLU A 291 -15.36 8.37 -10.95
N LEU A 292 -14.42 9.01 -10.25
CA LEU A 292 -13.00 8.98 -10.57
C LEU A 292 -12.35 7.64 -10.20
N PHE A 293 -12.70 7.07 -9.05
CA PHE A 293 -12.15 5.80 -8.56
C PHE A 293 -13.20 4.69 -8.69
N PRO A 294 -13.13 3.81 -9.70
CA PRO A 294 -14.17 2.80 -9.98
C PRO A 294 -14.06 1.55 -9.08
N TYR A 295 -13.50 1.70 -7.89
CA TYR A 295 -13.15 0.59 -6.99
C TYR A 295 -14.08 0.50 -5.77
N PRO A 296 -14.24 -0.69 -5.16
CA PRO A 296 -15.27 -0.91 -4.16
C PRO A 296 -15.03 -0.19 -2.82
N TYR A 297 -13.83 0.31 -2.54
CA TYR A 297 -13.47 0.90 -1.24
C TYR A 297 -13.10 2.36 -1.36
N ILE A 298 -13.61 3.18 -0.44
CA ILE A 298 -13.21 4.57 -0.20
C ILE A 298 -12.89 4.70 1.29
N HIS A 299 -11.74 5.28 1.64
CA HIS A 299 -11.38 5.57 3.02
C HIS A 299 -11.91 6.96 3.40
N LEU A 300 -12.55 7.07 4.56
CA LEU A 300 -13.21 8.29 5.04
C LEU A 300 -12.53 8.88 6.29
N GLY A 301 -11.38 8.35 6.66
CA GLY A 301 -10.64 8.75 7.85
C GLY A 301 -11.41 8.41 9.14
N GLY A 302 -11.83 9.45 9.85
CA GLY A 302 -12.63 9.35 11.07
C GLY A 302 -11.82 9.32 12.37
N ASP A 303 -10.50 9.41 12.29
CA ASP A 303 -9.58 9.57 13.40
C ASP A 303 -9.47 11.04 13.85
N GLU A 304 -8.76 11.25 14.96
CA GLU A 304 -8.18 12.54 15.37
C GLU A 304 -9.08 13.77 15.14
N ALA A 305 -10.35 13.65 15.51
CA ALA A 305 -11.35 14.70 15.38
C ALA A 305 -11.69 15.31 16.75
N PRO A 306 -11.00 16.38 17.21
CA PRO A 306 -11.33 17.01 18.47
C PRO A 306 -12.74 17.59 18.51
N LYS A 307 -13.43 17.42 19.65
CA LYS A 307 -14.84 17.80 19.81
C LYS A 307 -15.06 19.20 20.39
N GLY A 308 -14.01 19.96 20.68
CA GLY A 308 -14.12 21.23 21.40
C GLY A 308 -14.97 22.26 20.66
N ASN A 309 -14.83 22.38 19.33
CA ASN A 309 -15.68 23.28 18.54
C ASN A 309 -17.12 22.77 18.44
N TRP A 310 -17.32 21.45 18.25
CA TRP A 310 -18.68 20.86 18.21
C TRP A 310 -19.43 21.02 19.53
N ASN A 311 -18.75 20.95 20.68
CA ASN A 311 -19.33 21.16 22.00
C ASN A 311 -19.83 22.60 22.22
N LYS A 312 -19.37 23.57 21.41
CA LYS A 312 -19.75 24.99 21.49
C LYS A 312 -20.60 25.45 20.31
N CYS A 313 -20.68 24.64 19.25
CA CYS A 313 -21.37 24.99 18.01
C CYS A 313 -22.88 24.76 18.17
N GLU A 314 -23.67 25.83 18.01
CA GLU A 314 -25.12 25.78 18.11
C GLU A 314 -25.74 24.77 17.12
N ASP A 315 -25.25 24.70 15.89
CA ASP A 315 -25.74 23.76 14.88
C ASP A 315 -25.48 22.29 15.27
N CYS A 316 -24.28 22.00 15.78
CA CYS A 316 -23.93 20.66 16.26
C CYS A 316 -24.77 20.28 17.50
N GLN A 317 -24.95 21.19 18.45
CA GLN A 317 -25.77 20.94 19.64
C GLN A 317 -27.26 20.75 19.29
N LYS A 318 -27.79 21.53 18.35
CA LYS A 318 -29.14 21.33 17.80
C LYS A 318 -29.28 19.95 17.16
N ARG A 319 -28.28 19.50 16.39
CA ARG A 319 -28.28 18.16 15.77
C ARG A 319 -28.27 17.05 16.82
N ILE A 320 -27.44 17.16 17.85
CA ILE A 320 -27.37 16.22 18.97
C ILE A 320 -28.73 16.10 19.65
N ALA A 321 -29.35 17.23 20.00
CA ALA A 321 -30.66 17.25 20.64
C ALA A 321 -31.76 16.67 19.74
N ALA A 322 -31.81 17.08 18.47
CA ALA A 322 -32.84 16.66 17.52
C ALA A 322 -32.81 15.16 17.22
N LEU A 323 -31.62 14.55 17.23
CA LEU A 323 -31.41 13.14 16.96
C LEU A 323 -31.28 12.29 18.24
N ASN A 324 -31.43 12.91 19.42
CA ASN A 324 -31.27 12.27 20.72
C ASN A 324 -29.92 11.51 20.85
N LEU A 325 -28.85 12.13 20.34
CA LEU A 325 -27.49 11.60 20.43
C LEU A 325 -26.92 11.87 21.83
N LYS A 326 -26.02 11.00 22.30
CA LYS A 326 -25.46 11.12 23.65
C LYS A 326 -24.57 12.35 23.80
N ASP A 327 -23.70 12.57 22.82
CA ASP A 327 -22.66 13.60 22.86
C ASP A 327 -22.07 13.85 21.46
N SER A 328 -20.99 14.64 21.40
CA SER A 328 -20.27 14.94 20.16
C SER A 328 -19.49 13.75 19.57
N HIS A 329 -19.19 12.70 20.34
CA HIS A 329 -18.67 11.46 19.77
C HIS A 329 -19.78 10.72 19.03
N ASP A 330 -20.96 10.64 19.62
CA ASP A 330 -22.15 10.05 18.98
C ASP A 330 -22.58 10.84 17.73
N LEU A 331 -22.40 12.18 17.73
CA LEU A 331 -22.52 13.02 16.52
C LEU A 331 -21.52 12.63 15.43
N GLN A 332 -20.29 12.27 15.78
CA GLN A 332 -19.30 11.82 14.80
C GLN A 332 -19.71 10.49 14.19
N LEU A 333 -20.16 9.55 15.01
CA LEU A 333 -20.63 8.25 14.52
C LEU A 333 -21.84 8.40 13.60
N TRP A 334 -22.79 9.27 13.96
CA TRP A 334 -23.90 9.63 13.08
C TRP A 334 -23.41 10.22 11.75
N PHE A 335 -22.49 11.17 11.79
CA PHE A 335 -21.91 11.79 10.61
C PHE A 335 -21.20 10.77 9.71
N SER A 336 -20.36 9.92 10.29
CA SER A 336 -19.68 8.81 9.59
C SER A 336 -20.71 7.85 8.97
N ALA A 337 -21.78 7.52 9.69
CA ALA A 337 -22.86 6.69 9.16
C ALA A 337 -23.59 7.37 7.97
N GLN A 338 -23.78 8.69 7.98
CA GLN A 338 -24.37 9.40 6.84
C GLN A 338 -23.50 9.27 5.59
N MET A 339 -22.17 9.45 5.72
CA MET A 339 -21.24 9.36 4.60
C MET A 339 -21.09 7.91 4.11
N ALA A 340 -21.02 6.95 5.03
CA ALA A 340 -20.98 5.53 4.68
C ALA A 340 -22.27 5.05 3.99
N ASN A 341 -23.45 5.53 4.40
CA ASN A 341 -24.71 5.24 3.71
C ASN A 341 -24.76 5.86 2.30
N HIS A 342 -24.20 7.07 2.11
CA HIS A 342 -24.06 7.66 0.78
C HIS A 342 -23.20 6.79 -0.14
N LEU A 343 -22.06 6.31 0.37
CA LEU A 343 -21.21 5.36 -0.35
C LEU A 343 -21.92 4.02 -0.62
N LYS A 344 -22.73 3.53 0.33
CA LYS A 344 -23.50 2.30 0.18
C LYS A 344 -24.47 2.38 -1.01
N GLN A 345 -25.16 3.51 -1.17
CA GLN A 345 -26.06 3.75 -2.31
C GLN A 345 -25.34 3.73 -3.66
N LYS A 346 -24.02 3.98 -3.67
CA LYS A 346 -23.15 3.88 -4.85
C LYS A 346 -22.45 2.53 -5.00
N GLY A 347 -22.84 1.55 -4.20
CA GLY A 347 -22.23 0.22 -4.19
C GLY A 347 -20.82 0.17 -3.61
N ARG A 348 -20.43 1.16 -2.80
CA ARG A 348 -19.09 1.27 -2.21
C ARG A 348 -19.09 0.92 -0.72
N LYS A 349 -17.95 0.47 -0.23
CA LYS A 349 -17.62 0.22 1.17
C LYS A 349 -16.83 1.40 1.73
N ALA A 350 -17.15 1.78 2.97
CA ALA A 350 -16.50 2.86 3.68
C ALA A 350 -15.47 2.29 4.65
N ILE A 351 -14.20 2.68 4.51
CA ILE A 351 -13.17 2.35 5.49
C ILE A 351 -13.03 3.53 6.47
N PHE A 352 -12.96 3.23 7.77
CA PHE A 352 -12.63 4.21 8.81
C PHE A 352 -11.47 3.71 9.67
N TRP A 353 -10.66 4.64 10.16
CA TRP A 353 -9.70 4.35 11.22
C TRP A 353 -10.40 3.87 12.50
N GLY A 354 -9.73 3.00 13.25
CA GLY A 354 -10.29 2.32 14.44
C GLY A 354 -10.85 3.20 15.56
N ASP A 355 -10.55 4.50 15.57
CA ASP A 355 -11.03 5.46 16.56
C ASP A 355 -12.56 5.51 16.63
N VAL A 356 -13.24 5.34 15.48
CA VAL A 356 -14.71 5.35 15.43
C VAL A 356 -15.36 4.18 16.16
N VAL A 357 -14.59 3.17 16.59
CA VAL A 357 -15.13 2.02 17.36
C VAL A 357 -14.48 1.86 18.73
N TYR A 358 -13.77 2.85 19.27
CA TYR A 358 -13.26 2.76 20.65
C TYR A 358 -14.38 2.72 21.70
N GLN A 359 -15.51 3.38 21.42
CA GLN A 359 -16.67 3.43 22.31
C GLN A 359 -17.93 3.04 21.53
N ASP A 360 -18.89 2.43 22.23
CA ASP A 360 -20.18 2.07 21.65
C ASP A 360 -21.07 3.32 21.53
N GLY A 361 -21.73 3.50 20.39
CA GLY A 361 -22.62 4.63 20.11
C GLY A 361 -23.48 4.37 18.88
N TYR A 362 -23.72 5.41 18.08
CA TYR A 362 -24.52 5.35 16.87
C TYR A 362 -23.99 4.25 15.92
N PRO A 363 -24.86 3.35 15.44
CA PRO A 363 -24.44 2.22 14.63
C PRO A 363 -23.92 2.65 13.26
N LEU A 364 -22.80 2.08 12.83
CA LEU A 364 -22.27 2.25 11.47
C LEU A 364 -22.94 1.23 10.54
N PRO A 365 -23.17 1.57 9.25
CA PRO A 365 -23.82 0.66 8.31
C PRO A 365 -22.92 -0.54 7.94
N ASP A 366 -23.54 -1.61 7.45
CA ASP A 366 -22.91 -2.90 7.10
C ASP A 366 -21.86 -2.85 5.97
N ASN A 367 -21.73 -1.72 5.26
CA ASN A 367 -20.68 -1.49 4.26
C ASN A 367 -19.40 -0.90 4.88
N THR A 368 -19.36 -0.78 6.21
CA THR A 368 -18.21 -0.29 6.99
C THR A 368 -17.12 -1.34 7.11
N VAL A 369 -15.87 -0.90 7.00
CA VAL A 369 -14.65 -1.65 7.31
C VAL A 369 -13.80 -0.82 8.27
N ILE A 370 -13.20 -1.48 9.25
CA ILE A 370 -12.37 -0.81 10.26
C ILE A 370 -10.89 -1.05 9.99
N GLN A 371 -10.10 0.02 9.90
CA GLN A 371 -8.65 -0.07 9.83
C GLN A 371 -8.04 0.15 11.23
N TRP A 372 -7.58 -0.94 11.84
CA TRP A 372 -7.01 -0.94 13.18
C TRP A 372 -5.54 -0.49 13.15
N TRP A 373 -5.24 0.64 13.80
CA TRP A 373 -3.91 1.26 13.70
C TRP A 373 -3.23 1.59 15.04
N ASN A 374 -3.93 2.10 16.06
CA ASN A 374 -3.26 2.66 17.25
C ASN A 374 -2.90 1.61 18.32
N TYR A 375 -2.04 0.65 17.97
CA TYR A 375 -1.59 -0.36 18.94
C TYR A 375 -0.80 0.23 20.11
N ARG A 376 -0.01 1.28 19.87
CA ARG A 376 0.71 1.98 20.94
C ARG A 376 -0.20 2.56 22.02
N GLY A 377 -1.27 3.25 21.62
CA GLY A 377 -2.19 3.92 22.55
C GLY A 377 -3.27 2.99 23.11
N HIS A 378 -3.83 2.12 22.28
CA HIS A 378 -5.06 1.38 22.60
C HIS A 378 -4.96 -0.15 22.39
N LYS A 379 -3.75 -0.67 22.13
CA LYS A 379 -3.52 -2.10 21.87
C LYS A 379 -4.50 -2.62 20.81
N ASP A 380 -5.26 -3.66 21.13
CA ASP A 380 -6.21 -4.34 20.25
C ASP A 380 -7.67 -3.86 20.41
N LEU A 381 -7.90 -2.72 21.09
CA LEU A 381 -9.27 -2.26 21.41
C LEU A 381 -10.17 -2.15 20.17
N ALA A 382 -9.70 -1.45 19.13
CA ALA A 382 -10.48 -1.30 17.90
C ALA A 382 -10.68 -2.63 17.17
N LEU A 383 -9.68 -3.53 17.17
CA LEU A 383 -9.81 -4.88 16.61
C LEU A 383 -10.94 -5.64 17.33
N ARG A 384 -10.87 -5.72 18.67
CA ARG A 384 -11.88 -6.44 19.47
C ARG A 384 -13.28 -5.86 19.28
N ASN A 385 -13.42 -4.53 19.30
CA ASN A 385 -14.71 -3.88 19.16
C ASN A 385 -15.28 -4.03 17.74
N ALA A 386 -14.44 -3.93 16.70
CA ALA A 386 -14.87 -4.16 15.33
C ALA A 386 -15.39 -5.59 15.11
N LEU A 387 -14.67 -6.59 15.63
CA LEU A 387 -15.09 -7.99 15.57
C LEU A 387 -16.38 -8.25 16.36
N LYS A 388 -16.52 -7.65 17.57
CA LYS A 388 -17.75 -7.72 18.38
C LYS A 388 -18.97 -7.20 17.61
N HIS A 389 -18.79 -6.15 16.82
CA HIS A 389 -19.85 -5.52 16.01
C HIS A 389 -19.94 -6.04 14.57
N ASN A 390 -19.23 -7.13 14.25
CA ASN A 390 -19.24 -7.78 12.94
C ASN A 390 -18.79 -6.87 11.77
N TYR A 391 -17.88 -5.93 12.04
CA TYR A 391 -17.21 -5.16 10.99
C TYR A 391 -15.96 -5.91 10.49
N PRO A 392 -15.73 -6.00 9.17
CA PRO A 392 -14.45 -6.43 8.64
C PRO A 392 -13.31 -5.53 9.10
N VAL A 393 -12.12 -6.11 9.28
CA VAL A 393 -10.95 -5.42 9.84
C VAL A 393 -9.75 -5.51 8.90
N ILE A 394 -9.08 -4.37 8.70
CA ILE A 394 -7.75 -4.27 8.10
C ILE A 394 -6.75 -4.03 9.24
N CYS A 395 -5.74 -4.90 9.35
CA CYS A 395 -4.70 -4.80 10.38
C CYS A 395 -3.57 -3.88 9.92
N SER A 396 -3.44 -2.70 10.54
CA SER A 396 -2.51 -1.63 10.13
C SER A 396 -1.82 -0.99 11.34
N SER A 397 -1.48 -1.79 12.35
CA SER A 397 -0.97 -1.32 13.63
C SER A 397 0.33 -0.52 13.49
N ASN A 398 0.42 0.66 14.13
CA ASN A 398 1.57 1.55 14.09
C ASN A 398 2.88 0.84 14.50
N TYR A 399 2.81 -0.02 15.51
CA TYR A 399 3.76 -1.10 15.71
C TYR A 399 3.27 -2.33 14.98
N TYR A 400 3.94 -2.86 13.95
CA TYR A 400 5.17 -2.35 13.32
C TYR A 400 4.99 -2.14 11.82
N THR A 401 3.86 -1.55 11.42
CA THR A 401 3.50 -1.32 10.00
C THR A 401 3.73 0.12 9.53
N TYR A 402 4.02 1.06 10.44
CA TYR A 402 4.25 2.48 10.12
C TYR A 402 5.72 2.70 9.76
N LEU A 403 6.05 2.60 8.48
CA LEU A 403 7.41 2.69 7.96
C LEU A 403 8.01 4.10 8.08
N ASN A 404 7.21 5.11 8.38
CA ASN A 404 7.68 6.46 8.72
C ASN A 404 8.41 6.52 10.06
N PHE A 405 8.18 5.56 10.97
CA PHE A 405 8.95 5.46 12.20
C PHE A 405 10.40 5.12 11.85
N PRO A 406 11.40 5.92 12.20
CA PRO A 406 12.80 5.64 11.88
C PRO A 406 13.36 4.52 12.77
N LEU A 407 14.60 4.08 12.54
CA LEU A 407 15.26 3.11 13.43
C LEU A 407 15.81 3.78 14.70
N THR A 408 16.25 5.03 14.60
CA THR A 408 16.73 5.86 15.69
C THR A 408 15.94 7.17 15.75
N PRO A 409 15.84 7.83 16.92
CA PRO A 409 15.04 9.05 17.04
C PRO A 409 15.39 10.11 15.99
N TRP A 410 14.38 10.77 15.44
CA TRP A 410 14.52 11.82 14.44
C TRP A 410 13.32 12.78 14.52
N ARG A 411 13.59 14.08 14.68
CA ARG A 411 12.55 15.13 14.81
C ARG A 411 11.47 14.73 15.84
N GLY A 412 10.18 14.70 15.47
CA GLY A 412 9.06 14.33 16.35
C GLY A 412 8.97 12.85 16.69
N TYR A 413 9.84 12.00 16.12
CA TYR A 413 9.90 10.57 16.41
C TYR A 413 10.86 10.28 17.56
N ALA A 414 10.33 10.23 18.77
CA ALA A 414 11.04 9.74 19.96
C ALA A 414 11.29 8.21 19.91
N LYS A 415 12.01 7.67 20.91
CA LYS A 415 12.38 6.24 20.97
C LYS A 415 11.17 5.30 20.92
N GLU A 416 10.03 5.75 21.42
CA GLU A 416 8.74 5.05 21.42
C GLU A 416 8.04 5.14 20.06
N ARG A 417 8.69 5.70 19.04
CA ARG A 417 8.27 5.67 17.64
C ARG A 417 9.41 5.22 16.74
N THR A 418 10.18 4.23 17.20
CA THR A 418 11.25 3.60 16.40
C THR A 418 11.16 2.08 16.43
N PHE A 419 11.41 1.46 15.28
CA PHE A 419 11.51 0.01 15.17
C PHE A 419 12.35 -0.41 13.96
N ASP A 420 12.97 -1.58 14.05
CA ASP A 420 13.79 -2.13 12.98
C ASP A 420 13.17 -3.36 12.31
N LEU A 421 13.89 -3.97 11.38
CA LEU A 421 13.42 -5.15 10.65
C LEU A 421 13.18 -6.35 11.58
N LYS A 422 13.90 -6.45 12.70
CA LYS A 422 13.74 -7.57 13.64
C LYS A 422 12.48 -7.41 14.47
N ASP A 423 12.22 -6.20 14.96
CA ASP A 423 11.00 -5.85 15.70
C ASP A 423 9.75 -6.26 14.89
N LEU A 424 9.65 -5.82 13.63
CA LEU A 424 8.50 -6.14 12.78
C LEU A 424 8.42 -7.63 12.41
N TYR A 425 9.56 -8.30 12.16
CA TYR A 425 9.53 -9.67 11.67
C TYR A 425 9.09 -10.64 12.76
N LEU A 426 9.49 -10.38 14.01
CA LEU A 426 9.23 -11.28 15.14
C LEU A 426 7.97 -10.92 15.95
N ASP A 427 7.61 -9.63 16.05
CA ASP A 427 6.62 -9.18 17.03
C ASP A 427 5.50 -8.30 16.47
N ASN A 428 5.25 -8.30 15.16
CA ASN A 428 4.19 -7.47 14.55
C ASN A 428 2.77 -7.88 15.01
N PRO A 429 2.06 -7.04 15.78
CA PRO A 429 0.67 -7.27 16.23
C PRO A 429 -0.31 -7.48 15.07
N SER A 430 -0.15 -6.77 13.95
CA SER A 430 -1.01 -6.95 12.78
C SER A 430 -0.87 -8.35 12.18
N ASN A 431 0.35 -8.88 12.14
CA ASN A 431 0.61 -10.24 11.69
C ASN A 431 0.02 -11.28 12.65
N LYS A 432 0.14 -11.04 13.96
CA LYS A 432 -0.44 -11.92 14.99
C LYS A 432 -1.96 -12.01 14.87
N ALA A 433 -2.65 -10.87 14.73
CA ALA A 433 -4.10 -10.86 14.54
C ALA A 433 -4.52 -11.64 13.27
N CYS A 434 -3.79 -11.47 12.16
CA CYS A 434 -4.07 -12.23 10.93
C CYS A 434 -3.86 -13.75 11.10
N ASN A 435 -2.97 -14.19 12.01
CA ASN A 435 -2.75 -15.61 12.29
C ASN A 435 -3.92 -16.27 13.04
N GLU A 436 -4.82 -15.50 13.66
CA GLU A 436 -6.02 -16.02 14.32
C GLU A 436 -7.06 -16.53 13.32
N LYS A 437 -6.89 -16.24 12.01
CA LYS A 437 -7.74 -16.73 10.90
C LYS A 437 -9.23 -16.42 11.07
N ASN A 438 -9.55 -15.30 11.75
CA ASN A 438 -10.92 -14.80 11.81
C ASN A 438 -11.36 -14.31 10.41
N PRO A 439 -12.50 -14.76 9.86
CA PRO A 439 -12.92 -14.41 8.50
C PRO A 439 -13.25 -12.93 8.29
N LEU A 440 -13.48 -12.17 9.38
CA LEU A 440 -13.65 -10.71 9.30
C LEU A 440 -12.33 -9.97 9.09
N ILE A 441 -11.18 -10.60 9.39
CA ILE A 441 -9.87 -9.99 9.15
C ILE A 441 -9.52 -10.15 7.67
N LEU A 442 -9.51 -9.03 6.94
CA LEU A 442 -9.28 -9.01 5.50
C LEU A 442 -7.80 -9.21 5.14
N GLY A 443 -6.90 -8.72 6.00
CA GLY A 443 -5.45 -8.76 5.80
C GLY A 443 -4.76 -7.55 6.43
N MET A 444 -3.63 -7.13 5.84
CA MET A 444 -2.72 -6.14 6.41
C MET A 444 -2.50 -4.93 5.50
N SER A 445 -2.31 -3.77 6.12
CA SER A 445 -1.76 -2.57 5.49
C SER A 445 -0.44 -2.19 6.13
N CYS A 446 0.43 -1.55 5.37
CA CYS A 446 1.56 -0.77 5.89
C CYS A 446 1.46 0.67 5.39
N ALA A 447 2.06 1.60 6.13
CA ALA A 447 1.90 3.02 5.88
C ALA A 447 3.23 3.76 5.90
N LEU A 448 3.33 4.77 5.04
CA LEU A 448 4.34 5.80 5.12
C LEU A 448 3.64 7.16 5.26
N TRP A 449 3.50 7.60 6.50
CA TRP A 449 3.12 8.96 6.81
C TRP A 449 4.30 9.91 6.58
N THR A 450 4.01 11.15 6.18
CA THR A 450 5.05 12.13 5.82
C THR A 450 5.17 13.28 6.80
N ASP A 451 4.78 13.05 8.06
CA ASP A 451 5.03 13.97 9.19
C ASP A 451 6.50 14.36 9.27
N ASP A 452 6.77 15.53 9.84
CA ASP A 452 8.12 16.08 9.96
C ASP A 452 8.81 16.26 8.60
N VAL A 453 8.08 16.58 7.52
CA VAL A 453 8.62 16.94 6.20
C VAL A 453 9.46 15.82 5.58
N VAL A 454 8.87 14.63 5.43
CA VAL A 454 9.48 13.51 4.68
C VAL A 454 9.29 13.77 3.18
N THR A 455 10.30 14.36 2.55
CA THR A 455 10.35 14.63 1.09
C THR A 455 10.57 13.34 0.29
N GLU A 456 10.37 13.37 -1.03
CA GLU A 456 10.48 12.20 -1.91
C GLU A 456 11.83 11.47 -1.76
N ARG A 457 12.92 12.22 -1.56
CA ARG A 457 14.29 11.66 -1.42
C ARG A 457 14.48 10.84 -0.13
N MET A 458 13.62 11.04 0.87
CA MET A 458 13.69 10.44 2.20
C MET A 458 12.86 9.16 2.33
N ILE A 459 12.02 8.83 1.33
CA ILE A 459 11.06 7.73 1.39
C ILE A 459 11.74 6.36 1.34
N ASP A 460 12.58 6.10 0.35
CA ASP A 460 13.14 4.77 0.08
C ASP A 460 13.83 4.17 1.32
N GLN A 461 14.65 4.96 2.00
CA GLN A 461 15.42 4.53 3.17
C GLN A 461 14.55 4.22 4.39
N ARG A 462 13.33 4.75 4.44
CA ARG A 462 12.34 4.42 5.47
C ARG A 462 11.62 3.12 5.13
N LEU A 463 11.30 2.91 3.85
CA LEU A 463 10.60 1.72 3.37
C LEU A 463 11.51 0.49 3.40
N PHE A 464 12.67 0.55 2.74
CA PHE A 464 13.56 -0.59 2.56
C PHE A 464 14.63 -0.65 3.66
N PRO A 465 14.86 -1.84 4.25
CA PRO A 465 14.32 -3.16 3.87
C PRO A 465 13.01 -3.59 4.56
N ARG A 466 12.47 -2.80 5.49
CA ARG A 466 11.35 -3.20 6.37
C ARG A 466 10.09 -3.61 5.62
N ILE A 467 9.80 -2.97 4.48
CA ILE A 467 8.67 -3.32 3.63
C ILE A 467 8.75 -4.74 3.06
N ILE A 468 9.96 -5.31 2.89
CA ILE A 468 10.13 -6.70 2.46
C ILE A 468 9.59 -7.65 3.52
N GLY A 469 9.83 -7.38 4.81
CA GLY A 469 9.28 -8.19 5.90
C GLY A 469 7.77 -8.07 6.04
N LEU A 470 7.19 -6.91 5.76
CA LEU A 470 5.73 -6.72 5.72
C LEU A 470 5.11 -7.45 4.52
N ALA A 471 5.75 -7.38 3.34
CA ALA A 471 5.31 -8.14 2.16
C ALA A 471 5.38 -9.65 2.39
N GLU A 472 6.43 -10.13 3.07
CA GLU A 472 6.56 -11.54 3.48
C GLU A 472 5.37 -11.97 4.35
N GLN A 473 5.05 -11.19 5.38
CA GLN A 473 3.88 -11.43 6.23
C GLN A 473 2.58 -11.36 5.41
N MET A 474 2.46 -10.45 4.45
CA MET A 474 1.26 -10.33 3.62
C MET A 474 1.03 -11.53 2.68
N TRP A 475 2.10 -12.17 2.20
CA TRP A 475 2.01 -13.13 1.10
C TRP A 475 2.29 -14.57 1.51
N HIS A 476 3.39 -14.82 2.23
CA HIS A 476 3.90 -16.17 2.45
C HIS A 476 3.03 -16.95 3.44
N GLN A 477 2.60 -18.15 3.06
CA GLN A 477 1.74 -19.03 3.88
C GLN A 477 2.50 -20.08 4.69
N GLY A 478 3.77 -20.32 4.35
CA GLY A 478 4.59 -21.34 5.01
C GLY A 478 5.13 -20.90 6.36
N GLU A 479 5.89 -21.81 6.99
CA GLU A 479 6.63 -21.50 8.21
C GLU A 479 7.65 -20.39 7.93
N PRO A 480 7.63 -19.29 8.71
CA PRO A 480 8.58 -18.21 8.50
C PRO A 480 10.00 -18.71 8.70
N LEU A 481 10.93 -18.24 7.87
CA LEU A 481 12.34 -18.48 8.08
C LEU A 481 12.78 -17.91 9.43
N ASP A 482 13.77 -18.52 10.08
CA ASP A 482 14.50 -17.86 11.16
C ASP A 482 14.99 -16.48 10.70
N PHE A 483 14.90 -15.49 11.59
CA PHE A 483 15.23 -14.10 11.30
C PHE A 483 16.64 -13.96 10.69
N THR A 484 17.62 -14.70 11.21
CA THR A 484 19.00 -14.66 10.70
C THR A 484 19.07 -15.07 9.23
N ARG A 485 18.30 -16.10 8.84
CA ARG A 485 18.23 -16.58 7.46
C ARG A 485 17.45 -15.61 6.57
N PHE A 486 16.30 -15.13 7.03
CA PHE A 486 15.52 -14.12 6.32
C PHE A 486 16.36 -12.86 6.05
N TYR A 487 17.02 -12.34 7.08
CA TYR A 487 17.84 -11.13 6.95
C TYR A 487 19.03 -11.33 6.00
N LYS A 488 19.67 -12.50 6.02
CA LYS A 488 20.71 -12.84 5.05
C LYS A 488 20.18 -12.81 3.61
N GLN A 489 18.98 -13.32 3.36
CA GLN A 489 18.37 -13.27 2.03
C GLN A 489 18.02 -11.84 1.60
N VAL A 490 17.53 -11.01 2.53
CA VAL A 490 17.29 -9.58 2.29
C VAL A 490 18.59 -8.89 1.86
N LEU A 491 19.69 -9.12 2.56
CA LEU A 491 21.00 -8.56 2.20
C LEU A 491 21.49 -9.06 0.84
N GLN A 492 21.26 -10.32 0.50
CA GLN A 492 21.61 -10.86 -0.82
C GLN A 492 20.82 -10.18 -1.94
N LYS A 493 19.56 -9.80 -1.71
CA LYS A 493 18.71 -9.11 -2.70
C LYS A 493 18.80 -7.59 -2.70
N LYS A 494 19.53 -6.98 -1.77
CA LYS A 494 19.69 -5.52 -1.67
C LYS A 494 20.07 -4.88 -3.00
N GLU A 495 21.17 -5.33 -3.61
CA GLU A 495 21.68 -4.75 -4.85
C GLU A 495 20.66 -4.84 -6.00
N TRP A 496 19.90 -5.94 -6.07
CA TRP A 496 18.86 -6.12 -7.08
C TRP A 496 17.75 -5.08 -6.95
N PHE A 497 17.26 -4.83 -5.72
CA PHE A 497 16.25 -3.80 -5.46
C PHE A 497 16.79 -2.38 -5.69
N GLU A 498 18.05 -2.10 -5.33
CA GLU A 498 18.68 -0.82 -5.60
C GLU A 498 18.81 -0.54 -7.10
N GLN A 499 19.11 -1.59 -7.90
CA GLN A 499 19.09 -1.51 -9.37
C GLN A 499 17.68 -1.27 -9.94
N GLN A 500 16.61 -1.65 -9.22
CA GLN A 500 15.23 -1.29 -9.59
C GLN A 500 14.85 0.14 -9.14
N GLY A 501 15.76 0.86 -8.47
CA GLY A 501 15.55 2.24 -8.02
C GLY A 501 15.04 2.39 -6.58
N TYR A 502 15.14 1.35 -5.75
CA TYR A 502 14.73 1.39 -4.34
C TYR A 502 15.94 1.40 -3.40
N LYS A 503 16.31 2.57 -2.87
CA LYS A 503 17.47 2.70 -1.97
C LYS A 503 17.21 2.08 -0.60
N PHE A 504 18.17 1.34 -0.06
CA PHE A 504 18.04 0.75 1.28
C PHE A 504 18.50 1.73 2.37
N GLY A 505 17.71 1.82 3.45
CA GLY A 505 18.16 2.31 4.74
C GLY A 505 18.81 1.21 5.59
N PRO A 506 19.23 1.52 6.82
CA PRO A 506 19.68 0.53 7.79
C PRO A 506 18.56 -0.46 8.13
N ALA A 507 18.92 -1.73 8.34
CA ALA A 507 17.94 -2.78 8.62
C ALA A 507 17.74 -3.00 10.12
N LEU A 508 18.83 -2.88 10.90
CA LEU A 508 18.86 -3.07 12.35
C LEU A 508 19.31 -1.82 13.07
N LYS A 509 18.80 -1.58 14.29
CA LYS A 509 19.23 -0.45 15.14
C LYS A 509 20.75 -0.45 15.38
N SER A 510 21.36 -1.64 15.50
CA SER A 510 22.80 -1.82 15.70
C SER A 510 23.65 -1.46 14.48
N GLU A 511 23.05 -1.31 13.30
CA GLU A 511 23.74 -1.01 12.04
C GLU A 511 23.70 0.47 11.69
N VAL A 512 22.91 1.27 12.42
CA VAL A 512 22.77 2.71 12.15
C VAL A 512 24.09 3.41 12.50
N PRO A 513 24.79 4.02 11.52
CA PRO A 513 25.98 4.82 11.80
C PRO A 513 25.66 5.98 12.74
N GLN A 514 26.63 6.40 13.57
CA GLN A 514 26.43 7.53 14.50
C GLN A 514 26.07 8.84 13.76
N ASP A 515 26.55 9.01 12.53
CA ASP A 515 26.33 10.16 11.67
C ASP A 515 25.22 9.95 10.62
N TYR A 516 24.39 8.90 10.78
CA TYR A 516 23.32 8.62 9.84
C TYR A 516 22.30 9.76 9.78
N LYS A 517 22.09 10.28 8.57
CA LYS A 517 21.11 11.33 8.31
C LYS A 517 19.83 10.73 7.76
N TRP A 518 18.74 10.98 8.47
CA TRP A 518 17.39 10.61 8.04
C TRP A 518 16.77 11.63 7.08
N ASP A 519 17.42 12.78 6.86
CA ASP A 519 16.99 13.85 5.95
C ASP A 519 17.84 13.99 4.69
#